data_AF-T1IQA5-F1
#
_entry.id   AF-T1IQA5-F1
#
_cell.length_a   1.000
_cell.length_b   1.000
_cell.length_c   1.000
_cell.angle_alpha   90.00
_cell.angle_beta   90.00
_cell.angle_gamma   90.00
#
_symmetry.space_group_name_H-M   'P 1'
#
loop_
_entity.id
_entity.type
_entity.pdbx_description
1 polymer ?
#
loop_
_entity_poly.entity_id
_entity_poly.type
_entity_poly.pdbx_seq_one_letter_code
_entity_poly.pdbx_strand_id
1 'polypeptide(L)'
;MFDLFFGGGTQKSRNHKSKNVIHQLTVSLDELYNGSLRKLAFQKNVICPKCAGKGGKMISKCHNCRGTGIKVNIMQVGLGLVQQIQSVCVVWVKAKKSKLKDRCKGCSGRKVVRERTILEIHVDKGMVDGQKIVLTGKGDEEPGLQPGDVIIVLVEKEHCVFRRNGGDLSCKLELELCEALCGGRRTIKTLDGRVLVVRWEGVVKVGM
;
A
#
# COMPACT_ATOMS: atom_id res chain seq x y z
N MET A 1 -30.15 -28.95 -37.59
CA MET A 1 -28.74 -29.07 -38.04
C MET A 1 -28.03 -27.82 -37.53
N PHE A 2 -27.84 -27.73 -36.20
CA PHE A 2 -26.63 -28.15 -35.48
C PHE A 2 -25.37 -27.48 -36.02
N ASP A 3 -25.14 -26.23 -35.63
CA ASP A 3 -23.85 -25.73 -35.12
C ASP A 3 -23.92 -24.21 -34.87
N LEU A 4 -24.14 -23.84 -33.61
CA LEU A 4 -23.62 -22.58 -33.08
C LEU A 4 -22.95 -22.89 -31.74
N PHE A 5 -21.72 -23.32 -31.90
CA PHE A 5 -20.72 -23.65 -30.90
C PHE A 5 -20.63 -22.58 -29.79
N PHE A 6 -20.88 -23.04 -28.57
CA PHE A 6 -20.26 -22.63 -27.31
C PHE A 6 -19.25 -21.46 -27.40
N GLY A 7 -19.76 -20.24 -27.28
CA GLY A 7 -18.97 -19.06 -26.95
C GLY A 7 -18.45 -19.17 -25.52
N GLY A 8 -17.30 -19.84 -25.38
CA GLY A 8 -16.52 -19.92 -24.16
C GLY A 8 -16.10 -18.53 -23.70
N GLY A 9 -16.93 -17.91 -22.86
CA GLY A 9 -16.54 -16.78 -22.06
C GLY A 9 -15.40 -17.23 -21.16
N THR A 10 -14.18 -16.83 -21.50
CA THR A 10 -13.02 -16.87 -20.61
C THR A 10 -13.40 -16.02 -19.41
N GLN A 11 -13.91 -16.67 -18.38
CA GLN A 11 -14.21 -16.08 -17.10
C GLN A 11 -12.85 -15.67 -16.53
N LYS A 12 -12.43 -14.43 -16.83
CA LYS A 12 -11.27 -13.78 -16.22
C LYS A 12 -11.41 -14.04 -14.73
N SER A 13 -10.54 -14.91 -14.21
CA SER A 13 -10.31 -15.09 -12.79
C SER A 13 -10.23 -13.69 -12.21
N ARG A 14 -11.29 -13.25 -11.51
CA ARG A 14 -11.25 -12.01 -10.76
C ARG A 14 -10.14 -12.25 -9.76
N ASN A 15 -8.99 -11.61 -9.97
CA ASN A 15 -7.86 -11.61 -9.05
C ASN A 15 -8.44 -11.46 -7.64
N HIS A 16 -8.47 -12.56 -6.90
CA HIS A 16 -8.94 -12.62 -5.53
C HIS A 16 -7.87 -12.02 -4.64
N LYS A 17 -7.38 -10.81 -4.95
CA LYS A 17 -6.40 -10.08 -4.16
C LYS A 17 -7.09 -8.88 -3.52
N SER A 18 -6.75 -8.63 -2.27
CA SER A 18 -7.12 -7.42 -1.56
C SER A 18 -6.36 -6.21 -2.14
N LYS A 19 -6.78 -5.00 -1.75
CA LYS A 19 -6.24 -3.75 -2.29
C LYS A 19 -4.79 -3.56 -1.85
N ASN A 20 -3.97 -3.01 -2.75
CA ASN A 20 -2.59 -2.64 -2.44
C ASN A 20 -2.58 -1.40 -1.53
N VAL A 21 -1.58 -1.34 -0.64
CA VAL A 21 -1.35 -0.22 0.28
C VAL A 21 -0.14 0.56 -0.19
N ILE A 22 -0.25 1.89 -0.26
CA ILE A 22 0.85 2.76 -0.68
C ILE A 22 1.38 3.50 0.55
N HIS A 23 2.69 3.41 0.79
CA HIS A 23 3.40 4.15 1.83
C HIS A 23 4.48 5.03 1.22
N GLN A 24 4.58 6.27 1.68
CA GLN A 24 5.67 7.15 1.31
C GLN A 24 6.80 7.01 2.32
N LEU A 25 8.01 6.74 1.85
CA LEU A 25 9.22 6.71 2.66
C LEU A 25 10.09 7.90 2.28
N THR A 26 10.21 8.86 3.20
CA THR A 26 11.11 10.00 3.01
C THR A 26 12.55 9.55 3.25
N VAL A 27 13.42 9.82 2.28
CA VAL A 27 14.83 9.39 2.29
C VAL A 27 15.71 10.61 2.05
N SER A 28 16.84 10.70 2.77
CA SER A 28 17.81 11.77 2.56
C SER A 28 18.66 11.51 1.32
N LEU A 29 19.23 12.58 0.75
CA LEU A 29 20.18 12.47 -0.35
C LEU A 29 21.39 11.60 0.01
N ASP A 30 21.89 11.70 1.25
CA ASP A 30 22.99 10.86 1.77
C ASP A 30 22.66 9.37 1.76
N GLU A 31 21.42 9.01 2.11
CA GLU A 31 20.93 7.63 2.10
C GLU A 31 20.73 7.08 0.69
N LEU A 32 20.29 7.92 -0.25
CA LEU A 32 20.19 7.54 -1.67
C LEU A 32 21.58 7.39 -2.30
N TYR A 33 22.58 8.15 -1.84
CA TYR A 33 23.95 8.07 -2.34
C TYR A 33 24.69 6.83 -1.80
N ASN A 34 24.67 6.64 -0.47
CA ASN A 34 25.41 5.57 0.20
C ASN A 34 24.65 4.24 0.28
N GLY A 35 23.35 4.25 0.03
CA GLY A 35 22.47 3.13 0.35
C GLY A 35 22.23 3.02 1.85
N SER A 36 21.04 2.56 2.23
CA SER A 36 20.70 2.41 3.64
C SER A 36 19.66 1.32 3.88
N LEU A 37 19.61 0.81 5.11
CA LEU A 37 18.58 -0.11 5.56
C LEU A 37 17.64 0.64 6.51
N ARG A 38 16.39 0.81 6.09
CA ARG A 38 15.35 1.52 6.85
C ARG A 38 14.33 0.54 7.40
N LYS A 39 13.91 0.73 8.65
CA LYS A 39 12.83 -0.05 9.27
C LYS A 39 11.55 0.77 9.29
N LEU A 40 10.53 0.32 8.56
CA LEU A 40 9.21 0.96 8.52
C LEU A 40 8.23 0.16 9.38
N ALA A 41 7.72 0.77 10.44
CA ALA A 41 6.65 0.21 11.23
C ALA A 41 5.30 0.69 10.67
N PHE A 42 4.41 -0.22 10.33
CA PHE A 42 3.06 0.09 9.86
C PHE A 42 2.04 -0.87 10.48
N GLN A 43 0.77 -0.47 10.43
CA GLN A 43 -0.34 -1.31 10.89
C GLN A 43 -1.05 -1.90 9.68
N LYS A 44 -1.25 -3.22 9.69
CA LYS A 44 -2.05 -3.93 8.69
C LYS A 44 -3.16 -4.73 9.35
N ASN A 45 -4.19 -5.03 8.57
CA ASN A 45 -5.21 -6.00 8.95
C ASN A 45 -4.68 -7.40 8.67
N VAL A 46 -4.74 -8.27 9.67
CA VAL A 46 -4.44 -9.70 9.53
C VAL A 46 -5.67 -10.51 9.87
N ILE A 47 -5.76 -11.72 9.29
CA ILE A 47 -6.82 -12.66 9.64
C ILE A 47 -6.75 -12.94 11.14
N CYS A 48 -7.89 -12.83 11.83
CA CYS A 48 -7.93 -12.98 13.28
C CYS A 48 -7.44 -14.38 13.67
N PRO A 49 -6.34 -14.49 14.45
CA PRO A 49 -5.76 -15.79 14.78
C PRO A 49 -6.69 -16.62 15.67
N LYS A 50 -7.48 -15.96 16.53
CA LYS A 50 -8.41 -16.63 17.46
C LYS A 50 -9.61 -17.30 16.76
N CYS A 51 -9.95 -16.90 15.54
CA CYS A 51 -11.09 -17.48 14.81
C CYS A 51 -10.78 -17.88 13.37
N ALA A 52 -9.51 -17.79 12.94
CA ALA A 52 -9.06 -18.08 11.59
C ALA A 52 -9.96 -17.47 10.50
N GLY A 53 -10.33 -16.20 10.68
CA GLY A 53 -11.17 -15.48 9.71
C GLY A 53 -12.66 -15.88 9.70
N LYS A 54 -13.09 -16.80 10.58
CA LYS A 54 -14.50 -17.18 10.70
C LYS A 54 -15.32 -16.03 11.27
N GLY A 55 -14.86 -15.41 12.37
CA GLY A 55 -15.56 -14.32 13.07
C GLY A 55 -16.44 -14.76 14.23
N GLY A 56 -16.52 -16.07 14.51
CA GLY A 56 -17.30 -16.64 15.61
C GLY A 56 -17.19 -18.17 15.67
N LYS A 57 -17.66 -18.78 16.76
CA LYS A 57 -17.56 -20.24 17.01
C LYS A 57 -18.44 -21.07 16.06
N MET A 58 -19.66 -20.61 15.79
CA MET A 58 -20.66 -21.34 15.00
C MET A 58 -21.30 -20.42 13.96
N ILE A 59 -20.78 -20.44 12.73
CA ILE A 59 -21.35 -19.67 11.62
C ILE A 59 -22.06 -20.64 10.70
N SER A 60 -23.16 -21.20 11.20
CA SER A 60 -24.12 -21.85 10.33
C SER A 60 -24.81 -20.78 9.47
N LYS A 61 -24.76 -20.98 8.15
CA LYS A 61 -25.58 -20.21 7.20
C LYS A 61 -27.04 -20.53 7.53
N CYS A 62 -27.89 -19.52 7.62
CA CYS A 62 -29.32 -19.76 7.87
C CYS A 62 -29.89 -20.54 6.68
N HIS A 63 -30.46 -21.71 6.91
CA HIS A 63 -31.01 -22.55 5.85
C HIS A 63 -32.06 -21.82 5.00
N ASN A 64 -32.84 -20.94 5.65
CA ASN A 64 -33.95 -20.21 5.06
C ASN A 64 -33.55 -19.04 4.12
N CYS A 65 -32.40 -18.40 4.34
CA CYS A 65 -31.92 -17.30 3.47
C CYS A 65 -30.53 -17.56 2.90
N ARG A 66 -29.93 -18.73 3.17
CA ARG A 66 -28.56 -19.12 2.78
C ARG A 66 -27.47 -18.10 3.09
N GLY A 67 -27.72 -17.16 4.01
CA GLY A 67 -26.78 -16.10 4.39
C GLY A 67 -27.03 -14.72 3.78
N THR A 68 -28.02 -14.54 2.90
CA THR A 68 -28.34 -13.24 2.28
C THR A 68 -29.16 -12.34 3.20
N GLY A 69 -29.88 -12.92 4.17
CA GLY A 69 -30.74 -12.19 5.10
C GLY A 69 -32.11 -11.78 4.54
N ILE A 70 -32.37 -12.07 3.26
CA ILE A 70 -33.62 -11.77 2.56
C ILE A 70 -34.18 -13.08 2.00
N LYS A 71 -35.50 -13.28 2.14
CA LYS A 71 -36.26 -14.36 1.50
C LYS A 71 -37.09 -13.75 0.37
N VAL A 72 -36.95 -14.28 -0.84
CA VAL A 72 -37.80 -13.93 -1.97
C VAL A 72 -38.98 -14.90 -1.96
N ASN A 73 -40.19 -14.40 -1.73
CA ASN A 73 -41.42 -15.17 -1.87
C ASN A 73 -42.06 -14.81 -3.21
N ILE A 74 -42.42 -15.81 -4.00
CA ILE A 74 -43.13 -15.63 -5.27
C ILE A 74 -44.62 -15.74 -4.93
N MET A 75 -45.37 -14.65 -5.11
CA MET A 75 -46.81 -14.63 -4.91
C MET A 75 -47.51 -14.42 -6.26
N GLN A 76 -48.47 -15.28 -6.57
CA GLN A 76 -49.25 -15.17 -7.79
C GLN A 76 -50.40 -14.20 -7.55
N VAL A 77 -50.41 -13.06 -8.23
CA VAL A 77 -51.33 -11.94 -7.98
C VAL A 77 -52.54 -11.99 -8.93
N GLY A 78 -52.52 -12.89 -9.93
CA GLY A 78 -53.62 -13.11 -10.88
C GLY A 78 -53.25 -14.07 -12.01
N LEU A 79 -54.10 -14.14 -13.05
CA LEU A 79 -53.91 -14.96 -14.24
C LEU A 79 -52.57 -14.63 -14.93
N GLY A 80 -51.57 -15.50 -14.75
CA GLY A 80 -50.26 -15.40 -15.39
C GLY A 80 -49.25 -14.42 -14.76
N LEU A 81 -49.63 -13.64 -13.74
CA LEU A 81 -48.75 -12.64 -13.14
C LEU A 81 -48.21 -13.11 -11.79
N VAL A 82 -46.89 -13.32 -11.74
CA VAL A 82 -46.14 -13.64 -10.52
C VAL A 82 -45.33 -12.43 -10.06
N GLN A 83 -45.50 -12.03 -8.81
CA GLN A 83 -44.75 -10.95 -8.18
C GLN A 83 -43.75 -11.51 -7.17
N GLN A 84 -42.49 -11.09 -7.27
CA GLN A 84 -41.44 -11.45 -6.32
C GLN A 84 -41.41 -10.43 -5.17
N ILE A 85 -41.86 -10.84 -3.99
CA ILE A 85 -41.82 -10.00 -2.79
C ILE A 85 -40.58 -10.35 -1.98
N GLN A 86 -39.70 -9.37 -1.77
CA GLN A 86 -38.53 -9.52 -0.91
C GLN A 86 -38.91 -9.25 0.55
N SER A 87 -38.81 -10.26 1.39
CA SER A 87 -39.08 -10.17 2.83
C SER A 87 -37.82 -10.39 3.64
N VAL A 88 -37.66 -9.67 4.75
CA VAL A 88 -36.51 -9.87 5.64
C VAL A 88 -36.64 -11.25 6.31
N CYS A 89 -35.57 -12.04 6.27
CA CYS A 89 -35.60 -13.36 6.89
C CYS A 89 -35.65 -13.24 8.42
N VAL A 90 -36.81 -13.50 9.01
CA VAL A 90 -37.04 -13.42 10.47
C VAL A 90 -36.11 -14.34 11.28
N VAL A 91 -35.78 -15.52 10.74
CA VAL A 91 -34.81 -16.46 11.36
C VAL A 91 -33.41 -15.86 11.37
N TRP A 92 -33.02 -15.15 10.30
CA TRP A 92 -31.73 -14.47 10.22
C TRP A 92 -31.62 -13.29 11.19
N VAL A 93 -32.70 -12.50 11.35
CA VAL A 93 -32.75 -11.37 12.29
C VAL A 93 -32.66 -11.85 13.73
N LYS A 94 -33.39 -12.91 14.10
CA LYS A 94 -33.29 -13.53 15.43
C LYS A 94 -31.92 -14.16 15.66
N ALA A 95 -31.38 -14.88 14.67
CA ALA A 95 -30.04 -15.45 14.74
C ALA A 95 -28.95 -14.37 14.86
N LYS A 96 -29.09 -13.18 14.24
CA LYS A 96 -28.15 -12.07 14.40
C LYS A 96 -28.04 -11.60 15.86
N LYS A 97 -29.14 -11.61 16.63
CA LYS A 97 -29.14 -11.28 18.07
C LYS A 97 -28.46 -12.36 18.90
N SER A 98 -28.73 -13.65 18.64
CA SER A 98 -28.04 -14.79 19.27
C SER A 98 -26.54 -14.81 18.98
N LYS A 99 -26.18 -14.52 17.72
CA LYS A 99 -24.80 -14.50 17.24
C LYS A 99 -23.95 -13.40 17.86
N LEU A 100 -24.50 -12.42 18.61
CA LEU A 100 -23.67 -11.49 19.40
C LEU A 100 -22.84 -12.23 20.44
N LYS A 101 -23.41 -13.24 21.11
CA LYS A 101 -22.71 -14.05 22.12
C LYS A 101 -21.63 -14.94 21.50
N ASP A 102 -21.85 -15.40 20.26
CA ASP A 102 -20.93 -16.29 19.53
C ASP A 102 -19.86 -15.55 18.71
N ARG A 103 -19.83 -14.21 18.76
CA ARG A 103 -18.77 -13.44 18.11
C ARG A 103 -17.43 -13.79 18.72
N CYS A 104 -16.42 -13.90 17.88
CA CYS A 104 -15.05 -13.99 18.35
C CYS A 104 -14.75 -12.76 19.23
N LYS A 105 -14.40 -12.97 20.49
CA LYS A 105 -14.04 -11.89 21.44
C LYS A 105 -12.81 -11.08 20.99
N GLY A 106 -11.93 -11.68 20.16
CA GLY A 106 -10.72 -11.02 19.67
C GLY A 106 -10.95 -10.02 18.53
N CYS A 107 -11.82 -10.34 17.57
CA CYS A 107 -12.12 -9.44 16.44
C CYS A 107 -13.51 -8.81 16.53
N SER A 108 -14.29 -9.12 17.58
CA SER A 108 -15.69 -8.71 17.76
C SER A 108 -16.58 -9.02 16.55
N GLY A 109 -16.32 -10.15 15.87
CA GLY A 109 -17.03 -10.54 14.65
C GLY A 109 -16.51 -9.95 13.33
N ARG A 110 -15.49 -9.08 13.36
CA ARG A 110 -14.91 -8.45 12.15
C ARG A 110 -14.01 -9.37 11.32
N LYS A 111 -13.69 -10.58 11.81
CA LYS A 111 -12.82 -11.60 11.17
C LYS A 111 -11.35 -11.23 11.01
N VAL A 112 -11.01 -9.95 11.01
CA VAL A 112 -9.65 -9.41 10.97
C VAL A 112 -9.32 -8.64 12.25
N VAL A 113 -8.03 -8.50 12.55
CA VAL A 113 -7.49 -7.68 13.63
C VAL A 113 -6.36 -6.81 13.09
N ARG A 114 -6.15 -5.62 13.70
CA ARG A 114 -5.02 -4.76 13.34
C ARG A 114 -3.78 -5.23 14.05
N GLU A 115 -2.70 -5.45 13.30
CA GLU A 115 -1.40 -5.86 13.80
C GLU A 115 -0.33 -4.87 13.34
N ARG A 116 0.58 -4.51 14.25
CA ARG A 116 1.73 -3.66 13.94
C ARG A 116 2.88 -4.54 13.47
N THR A 117 3.32 -4.33 12.23
CA THR A 117 4.45 -5.07 11.63
C THR A 117 5.58 -4.10 11.31
N ILE A 118 6.82 -4.55 11.47
CA ILE A 118 8.02 -3.82 11.07
C ILE A 118 8.56 -4.47 9.79
N LEU A 119 8.77 -3.69 8.75
CA LEU A 119 9.38 -4.11 7.50
C LEU A 119 10.75 -3.48 7.36
N GLU A 120 11.72 -4.28 6.91
CA GLU A 120 13.05 -3.80 6.57
C GLU A 120 13.07 -3.50 5.07
N ILE A 121 13.39 -2.25 4.75
CA ILE A 121 13.40 -1.70 3.40
C ILE A 121 14.85 -1.38 3.07
N HIS A 122 15.36 -2.02 2.03
CA HIS A 122 16.65 -1.69 1.47
C HIS A 122 16.48 -0.55 0.48
N VAL A 123 17.20 0.55 0.73
CA VAL A 123 17.38 1.65 -0.20
C VAL A 123 18.73 1.44 -0.86
N ASP A 124 18.72 1.08 -2.14
CA ASP A 124 19.95 0.86 -2.89
C ASP A 124 20.57 2.19 -3.34
N LYS A 125 21.88 2.15 -3.57
CA LYS A 125 22.64 3.28 -4.07
C LYS A 125 22.10 3.75 -5.42
N GLY A 126 21.90 5.05 -5.56
CA GLY A 126 21.45 5.67 -6.80
C GLY A 126 19.95 5.56 -7.07
N MET A 127 19.16 4.98 -6.15
CA MET A 127 17.69 5.02 -6.27
C MET A 127 17.18 6.45 -6.48
N VAL A 128 16.12 6.59 -7.25
CA VAL A 128 15.58 7.89 -7.69
C VAL A 128 14.35 8.29 -6.90
N ASP A 129 14.06 9.60 -6.87
CA ASP A 129 12.80 10.11 -6.34
C ASP A 129 11.60 9.49 -7.06
N GLY A 130 10.55 9.16 -6.29
CA GLY A 130 9.34 8.51 -6.80
C GLY A 130 9.49 7.02 -7.14
N GLN A 131 10.68 6.43 -7.00
CA GLN A 131 10.89 5.00 -7.25
C GLN A 131 10.04 4.14 -6.30
N LYS A 132 9.50 3.04 -6.84
CA LYS A 132 8.58 2.16 -6.13
C LYS A 132 9.25 0.85 -5.74
N ILE A 133 9.20 0.51 -4.46
CA ILE A 133 9.61 -0.78 -3.91
C ILE A 133 8.34 -1.57 -3.57
N VAL A 134 8.15 -2.72 -4.22
CA VAL A 134 6.94 -3.54 -4.06
C VAL A 134 7.23 -4.73 -3.15
N LEU A 135 6.51 -4.82 -2.04
CA LEU A 135 6.56 -5.93 -1.10
C LEU A 135 5.31 -6.79 -1.26
N THR A 136 5.48 -7.89 -1.99
CA THR A 136 4.38 -8.77 -2.39
C THR A 136 3.72 -9.46 -1.19
N GLY A 137 2.39 -9.42 -1.13
CA GLY A 137 1.60 -10.12 -0.11
C GLY A 137 1.79 -9.62 1.32
N LYS A 138 2.41 -8.44 1.51
CA LYS A 138 2.60 -7.81 2.82
C LYS A 138 1.48 -6.81 3.18
N GLY A 139 0.51 -6.62 2.29
CA GLY A 139 -0.61 -5.69 2.47
C GLY A 139 -1.66 -6.19 3.46
N ASP A 140 -2.81 -5.53 3.46
CA ASP A 140 -3.96 -5.92 4.27
C ASP A 140 -4.49 -7.30 3.85
N GLU A 141 -4.91 -8.10 4.83
CA GLU A 141 -5.56 -9.39 4.60
C GLU A 141 -7.08 -9.27 4.72
N GLU A 142 -7.80 -9.89 3.79
CA GLU A 142 -9.26 -9.97 3.82
C GLU A 142 -9.72 -11.44 3.76
N PRO A 143 -10.73 -11.87 4.55
CA PRO A 143 -11.18 -13.25 4.55
C PRO A 143 -11.69 -13.69 3.17
N GLY A 144 -11.06 -14.71 2.58
CA GLY A 144 -11.41 -15.24 1.26
C GLY A 144 -10.71 -14.54 0.09
N LEU A 145 -9.77 -13.64 0.36
CA LEU A 145 -8.90 -13.01 -0.62
C LEU A 145 -7.43 -13.23 -0.22
N GLN A 146 -6.55 -13.29 -1.21
CA GLN A 146 -5.11 -13.20 -1.03
C GLN A 146 -4.73 -11.78 -0.57
N PRO A 147 -3.67 -11.65 0.24
CA PRO A 147 -3.16 -10.34 0.65
C PRO A 147 -2.69 -9.53 -0.57
N GLY A 148 -2.93 -8.23 -0.52
CA GLY A 148 -2.42 -7.26 -1.48
C GLY A 148 -0.94 -6.98 -1.23
N ASP A 149 -0.38 -6.09 -2.04
CA ASP A 149 1.02 -5.70 -1.95
C ASP A 149 1.17 -4.37 -1.19
N VAL A 150 2.31 -4.20 -0.52
CA VAL A 150 2.71 -2.89 0.01
C VAL A 150 3.66 -2.25 -0.98
N ILE A 151 3.29 -1.08 -1.48
CA ILE A 151 4.08 -0.29 -2.42
C ILE A 151 4.68 0.87 -1.66
N ILE A 152 5.99 0.84 -1.46
CA ILE A 152 6.73 1.94 -0.87
C ILE A 152 7.18 2.87 -1.99
N VAL A 153 6.80 4.14 -1.92
CA VAL A 153 7.25 5.19 -2.83
C VAL A 153 8.32 6.00 -2.11
N LEU A 154 9.52 6.03 -2.69
CA LEU A 154 10.60 6.87 -2.17
C LEU A 154 10.29 8.34 -2.46
N VAL A 155 10.50 9.17 -1.45
CA VAL A 155 10.39 10.63 -1.56
C VAL A 155 11.71 11.23 -1.12
N GLU A 156 12.43 11.83 -2.06
CA GLU A 156 13.70 12.49 -1.81
C GLU A 156 13.47 13.74 -0.95
N LYS A 157 14.17 13.81 0.18
CA LYS A 157 14.19 15.00 1.03
C LYS A 157 15.17 16.01 0.46
N GLU A 158 14.74 17.27 0.36
CA GLU A 158 15.62 18.38 0.00
C GLU A 158 16.83 18.45 0.95
N HIS A 159 18.02 18.50 0.35
CA HIS A 159 19.28 18.63 1.07
C HIS A 159 19.68 20.12 1.15
N CYS A 160 20.29 20.53 2.27
CA CYS A 160 20.59 21.94 2.53
C CYS A 160 21.68 22.53 1.61
N VAL A 161 22.62 21.71 1.15
CA VAL A 161 23.77 22.14 0.33
C VAL A 161 23.69 21.68 -1.12
N PHE A 162 23.07 20.51 -1.34
CA PHE A 162 23.13 19.81 -2.61
C PHE A 162 21.74 19.70 -3.19
N ARG A 163 21.64 19.83 -4.50
CA ARG A 163 20.44 19.57 -5.27
C ARG A 163 20.77 18.55 -6.35
N ARG A 164 20.05 17.44 -6.32
CA ARG A 164 20.19 16.37 -7.29
C ARG A 164 19.40 16.70 -8.55
N ASN A 165 20.05 16.52 -9.70
CA ASN A 165 19.43 16.60 -11.01
C ASN A 165 19.77 15.32 -11.77
N GLY A 166 18.90 14.31 -11.67
CA GLY A 166 19.15 13.00 -12.28
C GLY A 166 20.37 12.30 -11.68
N GLY A 167 21.42 12.14 -12.48
CA GLY A 167 22.70 11.56 -12.06
C GLY A 167 23.67 12.55 -11.43
N ASP A 168 23.39 13.85 -11.54
CA ASP A 168 24.32 14.91 -11.13
C ASP A 168 23.93 15.54 -9.80
N LEU A 169 24.94 16.06 -9.10
CA LEU A 169 24.78 16.86 -7.89
C LEU A 169 25.26 18.27 -8.15
N SER A 170 24.39 19.24 -7.88
CA SER A 170 24.68 20.67 -7.96
C SER A 170 24.70 21.28 -6.56
N CYS A 171 25.61 22.21 -6.30
CA CYS A 171 25.63 23.01 -5.07
C CYS A 171 25.91 24.46 -5.41
N LYS A 172 25.33 25.38 -4.66
CA LYS A 172 25.63 26.81 -4.79
C LYS A 172 26.80 27.15 -3.87
N LEU A 173 27.83 27.78 -4.43
CA LEU A 173 28.98 28.26 -3.70
C LEU A 173 28.93 29.79 -3.69
N GLU A 174 28.88 30.36 -2.50
CA GLU A 174 28.98 31.81 -2.31
C GLU A 174 30.47 32.18 -2.24
N LEU A 175 30.88 33.10 -3.12
CA LEU A 175 32.25 33.56 -3.25
C LEU A 175 32.32 35.04 -2.93
N GLU A 176 33.40 35.44 -2.27
CA GLU A 176 33.72 36.86 -2.14
C GLU A 176 34.24 37.40 -3.47
N LEU A 177 34.01 38.70 -3.73
CA LEU A 177 34.45 39.34 -4.97
C LEU A 177 35.97 39.19 -5.19
N CYS A 178 36.76 39.28 -4.12
CA CYS A 178 38.20 39.10 -4.20
C CYS A 178 38.57 37.67 -4.64
N GLU A 179 37.90 36.64 -4.09
CA GLU A 179 38.11 35.24 -4.48
C GLU A 179 37.68 34.99 -5.94
N ALA A 180 36.62 35.66 -6.39
CA ALA A 180 36.12 35.54 -7.75
C ALA A 180 37.04 36.19 -8.80
N LEU A 181 37.78 37.25 -8.44
CA LEU A 181 38.68 37.98 -9.36
C LEU A 181 40.12 37.47 -9.34
N CYS A 182 40.64 37.17 -8.14
CA CYS A 182 42.05 36.84 -7.94
C CYS A 182 42.33 35.33 -7.99
N GLY A 183 41.29 34.50 -8.13
CA GLY A 183 41.39 33.06 -7.94
C GLY A 183 41.36 32.67 -6.47
N GLY A 184 41.04 31.40 -6.20
CA GLY A 184 40.83 30.92 -4.86
C GLY A 184 40.70 29.42 -4.78
N ARG A 185 40.54 28.93 -3.55
CA ARG A 185 40.21 27.53 -3.28
C ARG A 185 39.12 27.43 -2.22
N ARG A 186 38.19 26.51 -2.39
CA ARG A 186 37.16 26.17 -1.41
C ARG A 186 37.09 24.68 -1.20
N THR A 187 36.76 24.27 0.02
CA THR A 187 36.59 22.86 0.38
C THR A 187 35.11 22.53 0.45
N ILE A 188 34.67 21.52 -0.30
CA ILE A 188 33.30 21.03 -0.32
C ILE A 188 33.29 19.63 0.29
N LYS A 189 32.44 19.43 1.30
CA LYS A 189 32.19 18.10 1.87
C LYS A 189 31.15 17.37 1.01
N THR A 190 31.50 16.21 0.50
CA THR A 190 30.60 15.33 -0.29
C THR A 190 29.74 14.46 0.62
N LEU A 191 28.73 13.81 0.04
CA LEU A 191 27.79 12.91 0.75
C LEU A 191 28.44 11.63 1.30
N ASP A 192 29.64 11.29 0.83
CA ASP A 192 30.45 10.17 1.36
C ASP A 192 31.36 10.59 2.52
N GLY A 193 31.32 11.86 2.93
CA GLY A 193 32.25 12.43 3.90
C GLY A 193 33.63 12.78 3.31
N ARG A 194 33.87 12.54 2.02
CA ARG A 194 35.10 12.99 1.34
C ARG A 194 35.11 14.51 1.21
N VAL A 195 36.28 15.12 1.35
CA VAL A 195 36.48 16.56 1.16
C VAL A 195 37.11 16.80 -0.20
N LEU A 196 36.41 17.53 -1.07
CA LEU A 196 36.92 17.96 -2.37
C LEU A 196 37.42 19.39 -2.26
N VAL A 197 38.63 19.63 -2.76
CA VAL A 197 39.19 20.98 -2.87
C VAL A 197 38.96 21.46 -4.29
N VAL A 198 38.07 22.44 -4.45
CA VAL A 198 37.83 23.11 -5.73
C VAL A 198 38.74 24.33 -5.79
N ARG A 199 39.57 24.40 -6.83
CA ARG A 199 40.47 25.53 -7.11
C ARG A 199 40.13 26.11 -8.47
N TRP A 200 40.19 27.43 -8.59
CA TRP A 200 40.06 28.15 -9.84
C TRP A 200 41.13 29.21 -9.95
N GLU A 201 41.53 29.50 -11.19
CA GLU A 201 42.54 30.50 -11.51
C GLU A 201 41.90 31.50 -12.49
N GLY A 202 41.94 32.79 -12.14
CA GLY A 202 41.30 33.86 -12.91
C GLY A 202 39.85 34.16 -12.51
N VAL A 203 39.17 34.89 -13.40
CA VAL A 203 37.85 35.49 -13.14
C VAL A 203 36.72 34.46 -13.26
N VAL A 204 35.97 34.26 -12.17
CA VAL A 204 34.76 33.41 -12.15
C VAL A 204 33.54 34.22 -12.58
N LYS A 205 32.77 33.69 -13.55
CA LYS A 205 31.48 34.27 -13.95
C LYS A 205 30.38 33.79 -13.01
N VAL A 206 29.57 34.71 -12.50
CA VAL A 206 28.46 34.39 -11.60
C VAL A 206 27.30 33.75 -12.38
N GLY A 207 26.77 32.63 -11.89
CA GLY A 207 25.51 32.04 -12.37
C GLY A 207 25.63 30.95 -13.44
N MET A 208 26.84 30.46 -13.72
CA MET A 208 27.07 29.24 -14.51
C MET A 208 27.38 28.05 -13.62
#